data_AF-A0A067BM68-F1
#
_entry.id   AF-A0A067BM68-F1
#
_cell.length_a   1.000
_cell.length_b   1.000
_cell.length_c   1.000
_cell.angle_alpha   90.00
_cell.angle_beta   90.00
_cell.angle_gamma   90.00
#
_symmetry.space_group_name_H-M   'P 1'
#
loop_
_entity.id
_entity.type
_entity.pdbx_description
1 polymer ?
#
loop_
_entity_poly.entity_id
_entity_poly.type
_entity_poly.pdbx_seq_one_letter_code
_entity_poly.pdbx_strand_id
1 'polypeptide(L)'
;MLRSLTRRRLHAPLARHSTRAMHQLKMSPEVEAALRDGKPIVALESTIISHGMPFPQNFEMATKVEAIVREHGACPATIAILEGEICVGLAESQLHTLASLGAKATKCSTRDIASVVASNGTGATTVSSTMRIAHAAGIDVFVTGGIGGVHRFCEDTLDISTDLMELSRTPVAVICAGVNTLSF
;
A
#
# COMPACT_ATOMS: atom_id res chain seq x y z
N MET A 1 -37.38 4.37 42.64
CA MET A 1 -35.92 4.56 42.87
C MET A 1 -35.20 4.39 41.54
N LEU A 2 -34.98 5.50 40.82
CA LEU A 2 -34.22 5.55 39.57
C LEU A 2 -32.74 5.25 39.86
N ARG A 3 -32.12 4.32 39.12
CA ARG A 3 -30.67 4.30 38.95
C ARG A 3 -30.34 4.38 37.46
N SER A 4 -29.91 5.58 37.11
CA SER A 4 -29.32 6.02 35.84
C SER A 4 -28.25 5.04 35.35
N LEU A 5 -28.44 4.49 34.15
CA LEU A 5 -27.40 3.85 33.35
C LEU A 5 -26.57 4.95 32.70
N THR A 6 -25.50 5.37 33.37
CA THR A 6 -24.47 6.25 32.82
C THR A 6 -23.87 5.61 31.56
N ARG A 7 -24.11 6.24 30.41
CA ARG A 7 -23.40 6.02 29.14
C ARG A 7 -21.89 5.97 29.40
N ARG A 8 -21.27 4.80 29.16
CA ARG A 8 -19.81 4.69 29.01
C ARG A 8 -19.42 5.62 27.86
N ARG A 9 -18.61 6.63 28.17
CA ARG A 9 -17.96 7.49 27.17
C ARG A 9 -17.12 6.58 26.28
N LEU A 10 -17.53 6.44 25.02
CA LEU A 10 -16.67 5.92 23.96
C LEU A 10 -15.42 6.80 23.91
N HIS A 11 -14.26 6.15 23.83
CA HIS A 11 -12.96 6.78 23.74
C HIS A 11 -12.96 7.89 22.68
N ALA A 12 -12.44 9.06 23.06
CA ALA A 12 -12.16 10.14 22.13
C ALA A 12 -11.16 9.66 21.06
N PRO A 13 -11.27 10.08 19.79
CA PRO A 13 -10.28 9.74 18.78
C PRO A 13 -8.93 10.34 19.21
N LEU A 14 -7.91 9.48 19.27
CA LEU A 14 -6.52 9.89 19.43
C LEU A 14 -6.24 10.95 18.35
N ALA A 15 -5.85 12.14 18.79
CA ALA A 15 -5.48 13.24 17.91
C ALA A 15 -4.42 12.76 16.91
N ARG A 16 -4.83 12.64 15.64
CA ARG A 16 -3.94 12.35 14.52
C ARG A 16 -2.87 13.43 14.51
N HIS A 17 -1.61 13.06 14.74
CA HIS A 17 -0.47 13.95 14.56
C HIS A 17 -0.34 14.29 13.06
N SER A 18 -1.17 15.21 12.58
CA SER A 18 -0.97 15.92 11.32
C SER A 18 -0.13 17.14 11.62
N THR A 19 0.95 17.39 10.85
CA THR A 19 1.30 18.75 10.32
C THR A 19 2.66 18.91 9.60
N ARG A 20 3.33 17.88 9.03
CA ARG A 20 4.45 18.20 8.10
C ARG A 20 4.71 17.28 6.90
N ALA A 21 4.43 15.98 6.99
CA ALA A 21 4.71 15.04 5.89
C ALA A 21 3.61 14.96 4.80
N MET A 22 2.45 15.59 5.01
CA MET A 22 1.33 15.53 4.05
C MET A 22 1.59 16.26 2.72
N HIS A 23 2.67 17.04 2.61
CA HIS A 23 3.03 17.77 1.40
C HIS A 23 3.70 16.91 0.30
N GLN A 24 3.84 15.59 0.47
CA GLN A 24 4.59 14.73 -0.47
C GLN A 24 3.79 13.54 -1.01
N LEU A 25 2.51 13.41 -0.69
CA LEU A 25 1.65 12.37 -1.26
C LEU A 25 0.78 12.97 -2.35
N LYS A 26 0.95 12.49 -3.58
CA LYS A 26 0.10 12.81 -4.71
C LYS A 26 -1.04 11.81 -4.79
N MET A 27 -2.21 12.21 -4.28
CA MET A 27 -3.41 11.39 -4.35
C MET A 27 -4.14 11.61 -5.69
N SER A 28 -4.75 10.56 -6.23
CA SER A 28 -5.64 10.72 -7.39
C SER A 28 -6.93 11.44 -7.00
N PRO A 29 -7.60 12.13 -7.94
CA PRO A 29 -8.89 12.74 -7.68
C PRO A 29 -9.94 11.76 -7.14
N GLU A 30 -9.89 10.49 -7.55
CA GLU A 30 -10.79 9.43 -7.07
C GLU A 30 -10.55 9.14 -5.58
N VAL A 31 -9.27 9.02 -5.17
CA VAL A 31 -8.88 8.77 -3.78
C VAL A 31 -9.19 9.97 -2.88
N GLU A 32 -8.90 11.19 -3.34
CA GLU A 32 -9.23 12.41 -2.59
C GLU A 32 -10.74 12.55 -2.38
N ALA A 33 -11.54 12.25 -3.41
CA ALA A 33 -12.99 12.24 -3.29
C ALA A 33 -13.47 11.15 -2.32
N ALA A 34 -12.93 9.94 -2.41
CA ALA A 34 -13.29 8.85 -1.51
C ALA A 34 -12.98 9.20 -0.04
N LEU A 35 -11.83 9.82 0.25
CA LEU A 35 -11.47 10.27 1.59
C LEU A 35 -12.44 11.34 2.11
N ARG A 36 -12.75 12.35 1.29
CA ARG A 36 -13.66 13.44 1.67
C ARG A 36 -15.08 12.93 1.93
N ASP A 37 -15.54 11.99 1.10
CA ASP A 37 -16.91 11.50 1.12
C ASP A 37 -17.08 10.29 2.06
N GLY A 38 -16.00 9.84 2.72
CA GLY A 38 -16.00 8.71 3.65
C GLY A 38 -16.23 7.36 2.97
N LYS A 39 -15.97 7.26 1.65
CA LYS A 39 -16.06 6.02 0.88
C LYS A 39 -14.90 5.08 1.28
N PRO A 40 -15.13 3.77 1.44
CA PRO A 40 -14.05 2.83 1.73
C PRO A 40 -12.96 2.86 0.65
N ILE A 41 -11.70 2.84 1.05
CA ILE A 41 -10.55 2.79 0.16
C ILE A 41 -9.75 1.53 0.44
N VAL A 42 -9.32 0.86 -0.62
CA VAL A 42 -8.46 -0.33 -0.55
C VAL A 42 -7.14 0.00 -1.24
N ALA A 43 -6.06 0.03 -0.46
CA ALA A 43 -4.72 0.16 -1.02
C ALA A 43 -4.32 -1.11 -1.79
N LEU A 44 -3.51 -0.95 -2.84
CA LEU A 44 -2.95 -2.02 -3.66
C LEU A 44 -1.45 -1.75 -3.89
N GLU A 45 -0.62 -2.79 -3.83
CA GLU A 45 0.83 -2.65 -4.07
C GLU A 45 1.20 -2.67 -5.56
N SER A 46 2.40 -2.17 -5.87
CA SER A 46 2.92 -2.16 -7.25
C SER A 46 4.03 -3.17 -7.51
N THR A 47 4.63 -3.78 -6.48
CA THR A 47 5.69 -4.78 -6.69
C THR A 47 5.22 -5.97 -7.50
N ILE A 48 4.04 -6.51 -7.22
CA ILE A 48 3.45 -7.59 -8.03
C ILE A 48 3.29 -7.21 -9.51
N ILE A 49 3.07 -5.92 -9.81
CA ILE A 49 2.92 -5.41 -11.17
C ILE A 49 4.28 -5.39 -11.89
N SER A 50 5.32 -4.86 -11.26
CA SER A 50 6.63 -4.70 -11.90
C SER A 50 7.53 -5.94 -11.84
N HIS A 51 7.40 -6.74 -10.78
CA HIS A 51 8.31 -7.85 -10.47
C HIS A 51 7.61 -9.21 -10.28
N GLY A 52 6.27 -9.23 -10.20
CA GLY A 52 5.51 -10.47 -9.97
C GLY A 52 4.98 -11.13 -11.23
N MET A 53 4.73 -10.35 -12.29
CA MET A 53 4.10 -10.83 -13.53
C MET A 53 4.73 -10.16 -14.77
N PRO A 54 4.80 -10.86 -15.91
CA PRO A 54 5.24 -10.27 -17.18
C PRO A 54 4.19 -9.30 -17.75
N PHE A 55 4.64 -8.39 -18.62
CA PHE A 55 3.75 -7.58 -19.44
C PHE A 55 3.24 -8.38 -20.65
N PRO A 56 1.94 -8.29 -21.02
CA PRO A 56 0.90 -7.38 -20.50
C PRO A 56 0.09 -7.92 -19.31
N GLN A 57 0.34 -9.15 -18.86
CA GLN A 57 -0.47 -9.81 -17.82
C GLN A 57 -0.49 -9.02 -16.51
N ASN A 58 0.61 -8.36 -16.16
CA ASN A 58 0.71 -7.50 -15.00
C ASN A 58 -0.26 -6.31 -15.04
N PHE A 59 -0.38 -5.65 -16.20
CA PHE A 59 -1.30 -4.53 -16.40
C PHE A 59 -2.75 -5.00 -16.39
N GLU A 60 -3.06 -6.09 -17.12
CA GLU A 60 -4.40 -6.70 -17.15
C GLU A 60 -4.86 -7.11 -15.74
N MET A 61 -3.98 -7.75 -14.98
CA MET A 61 -4.24 -8.14 -13.59
C MET A 61 -4.51 -6.91 -12.72
N ALA A 62 -3.66 -5.89 -12.78
CA ALA A 62 -3.81 -4.70 -11.94
C ALA A 62 -5.14 -3.97 -12.24
N THR A 63 -5.45 -3.75 -13.51
CA THR A 63 -6.73 -3.14 -13.95
C THR A 63 -7.93 -3.96 -13.50
N LYS A 64 -7.86 -5.30 -13.62
CA LYS A 64 -8.94 -6.20 -13.18
C LYS A 64 -9.15 -6.15 -11.67
N VAL A 65 -8.07 -6.12 -10.88
CA VAL A 65 -8.17 -6.01 -9.42
C VAL A 65 -8.77 -4.67 -9.02
N GLU A 66 -8.37 -3.56 -9.63
CA GLU A 66 -9.00 -2.28 -9.37
C GLU A 66 -10.50 -2.28 -9.71
N ALA A 67 -10.88 -2.89 -10.84
CA ALA A 67 -12.29 -3.03 -11.21
C ALA A 67 -13.09 -3.83 -10.17
N ILE A 68 -12.55 -4.95 -9.67
CA ILE A 68 -13.19 -5.75 -8.61
C ILE A 68 -13.41 -4.93 -7.35
N VAL A 69 -12.44 -4.11 -6.94
CA VAL A 69 -12.60 -3.21 -5.78
C VAL A 69 -13.74 -2.21 -6.00
N ARG A 70 -13.81 -1.62 -7.20
CA ARG A 70 -14.89 -0.68 -7.59
C ARG A 70 -16.26 -1.35 -7.61
N GLU A 71 -16.35 -2.57 -8.14
CA GLU A 71 -17.59 -3.38 -8.17
C GLU A 71 -18.15 -3.64 -6.77
N HIS A 72 -17.28 -3.78 -5.76
CA HIS A 72 -17.66 -3.96 -4.37
C HIS A 72 -17.88 -2.64 -3.60
N GLY A 73 -17.95 -1.50 -4.32
CA GLY A 73 -18.29 -0.19 -3.75
C GLY A 73 -17.14 0.54 -3.07
N ALA A 74 -15.92 0.03 -3.13
CA ALA A 74 -14.73 0.69 -2.60
C ALA A 74 -13.97 1.46 -3.70
N CYS A 75 -13.05 2.34 -3.29
CA CYS A 75 -12.12 3.03 -4.16
C CYS A 75 -10.76 2.30 -4.13
N PRO A 76 -10.21 1.84 -5.27
CA PRO A 76 -8.87 1.30 -5.31
C PRO A 76 -7.83 2.41 -5.26
N ALA A 77 -6.75 2.17 -4.50
CA ALA A 77 -5.60 3.06 -4.43
C ALA A 77 -4.32 2.26 -4.70
N THR A 78 -3.99 2.04 -5.97
CA THR A 78 -2.68 1.50 -6.35
C THR A 78 -1.59 2.51 -5.98
N ILE A 79 -0.60 2.08 -5.20
CA ILE A 79 0.45 2.94 -4.66
C ILE A 79 1.78 2.65 -5.35
N ALA A 80 2.46 3.68 -5.83
CA ALA A 80 3.79 3.60 -6.43
C ALA A 80 4.56 4.91 -6.22
N ILE A 81 5.86 4.91 -6.50
CA ILE A 81 6.65 6.14 -6.65
C ILE A 81 6.90 6.32 -8.14
N LEU A 82 6.51 7.46 -8.71
CA LEU A 82 6.66 7.76 -10.13
C LEU A 82 7.46 9.04 -10.28
N GLU A 83 8.64 8.95 -10.89
CA GLU A 83 9.51 10.13 -11.13
C GLU A 83 9.79 10.93 -9.84
N GLY A 84 9.98 10.23 -8.72
CA GLY A 84 10.19 10.82 -7.39
C GLY A 84 8.92 11.17 -6.61
N GLU A 85 7.74 11.12 -7.23
CA GLU A 85 6.47 11.46 -6.58
C GLU A 85 5.80 10.21 -5.97
N ILE A 86 5.48 10.27 -4.68
CA ILE A 86 4.72 9.19 -4.02
C ILE A 86 3.26 9.32 -4.42
N CYS A 87 2.79 8.41 -5.26
CA CYS A 87 1.45 8.41 -5.83
C CYS A 87 0.52 7.43 -5.10
N VAL A 88 -0.69 7.87 -4.77
CA VAL A 88 -1.74 7.07 -4.12
C VAL A 88 -2.98 7.08 -4.98
N GLY A 89 -3.25 5.96 -5.64
CA GLY A 89 -4.18 5.88 -6.77
C GLY A 89 -3.47 6.27 -8.06
N LEU A 90 -3.30 5.32 -8.97
CA LEU A 90 -2.68 5.58 -10.27
C LEU A 90 -3.76 5.80 -11.32
N ALA A 91 -3.51 6.74 -12.24
CA ALA A 91 -4.24 6.78 -13.49
C ALA A 91 -3.88 5.55 -14.35
N GLU A 92 -4.78 5.15 -15.25
CA GLU A 92 -4.54 4.01 -16.15
C GLU A 92 -3.24 4.15 -16.96
N SER A 93 -2.92 5.35 -17.43
CA SER A 93 -1.67 5.62 -18.15
C SER A 93 -0.42 5.46 -17.28
N GLN A 94 -0.50 5.84 -16.00
CA GLN A 94 0.58 5.64 -15.04
C GLN A 94 0.76 4.16 -14.71
N LEU A 95 -0.35 3.44 -14.53
CA LEU A 95 -0.38 1.99 -14.31
C LEU A 95 0.24 1.25 -15.50
N HIS A 96 -0.15 1.62 -16.72
CA HIS A 96 0.39 1.07 -17.96
C HIS A 96 1.90 1.32 -18.08
N THR A 97 2.33 2.55 -17.78
CA THR A 97 3.76 2.93 -17.79
C THR A 97 4.57 2.10 -16.81
N LEU A 98 4.09 1.95 -15.57
CA LEU A 98 4.73 1.14 -14.54
C LEU A 98 4.81 -0.34 -14.94
N ALA A 99 3.72 -0.88 -15.48
CA ALA A 99 3.64 -2.27 -15.94
C ALA A 99 4.58 -2.54 -17.12
N SER A 100 4.66 -1.60 -18.07
CA SER A 100 5.57 -1.67 -19.22
C SER A 100 7.04 -1.53 -18.81
N LEU A 101 7.32 -0.73 -17.79
CA LEU A 101 8.68 -0.55 -17.26
C LEU A 101 9.20 -1.84 -16.60
N GLY A 102 8.31 -2.60 -15.96
CA GLY A 102 8.61 -3.90 -15.37
C GLY A 102 9.79 -3.83 -14.39
N ALA A 103 10.73 -4.78 -14.50
CA ALA A 103 11.88 -4.90 -13.60
C ALA A 103 12.87 -3.70 -13.63
N LYS A 104 12.71 -2.74 -14.55
CA LYS A 104 13.46 -1.48 -14.52
C LYS A 104 12.97 -0.52 -13.44
N ALA A 105 11.74 -0.69 -12.95
CA ALA A 105 11.28 -0.01 -11.75
C ALA A 105 12.06 -0.53 -10.54
N THR A 106 12.43 0.35 -9.62
CA THR A 106 13.09 -0.09 -8.39
C THR A 106 12.09 -0.83 -7.51
N LYS A 107 12.38 -2.07 -7.13
CA LYS A 107 11.62 -2.76 -6.08
C LYS A 107 11.84 -2.01 -4.77
N CYS A 108 10.80 -1.33 -4.30
CA CYS A 108 10.91 -0.31 -3.27
C CYS A 108 10.31 -0.81 -1.95
N SER A 109 11.17 -1.24 -1.02
CA SER A 109 10.81 -1.41 0.40
C SER A 109 10.99 -0.11 1.17
N THR A 110 10.58 -0.08 2.43
CA THR A 110 10.42 1.19 3.16
C THR A 110 11.72 1.96 3.34
N ARG A 111 12.87 1.27 3.32
CA ARG A 111 14.20 1.87 3.35
C ARG A 111 14.58 2.56 2.03
N ASP A 112 13.97 2.14 0.92
CA ASP A 112 14.31 2.59 -0.43
C ASP A 112 13.54 3.86 -0.82
N ILE A 113 12.39 4.14 -0.16
CA ILE A 113 11.51 5.27 -0.48
C ILE A 113 12.29 6.58 -0.61
N ALA A 114 13.09 6.94 0.40
CA ALA A 114 13.83 8.20 0.39
C ALA A 114 14.82 8.29 -0.77
N SER A 115 15.50 7.20 -1.11
CA SER A 115 16.44 7.15 -2.22
C SER A 115 15.74 7.28 -3.58
N VAL A 116 14.61 6.58 -3.77
CA VAL A 116 13.84 6.65 -5.02
C VAL A 116 13.24 8.04 -5.21
N VAL A 117 12.69 8.64 -4.15
CA VAL A 117 12.17 10.02 -4.18
C VAL A 117 13.29 11.02 -4.52
N ALA A 118 14.41 10.98 -3.79
CA ALA A 118 15.50 11.93 -3.98
C ALA A 118 16.21 11.82 -5.35
N SER A 119 16.13 10.67 -6.00
CA SER A 119 16.72 10.45 -7.33
C SER A 119 15.75 10.71 -8.48
N ASN A 120 14.52 11.18 -8.20
CA ASN A 120 13.43 11.27 -9.19
C ASN A 120 13.19 9.94 -9.91
N GLY A 121 13.36 8.82 -9.19
CA GLY A 121 13.22 7.48 -9.73
C GLY A 121 11.78 6.98 -9.73
N THR A 122 11.55 5.87 -10.44
CA THR A 122 10.30 5.11 -10.39
C THR A 122 10.48 3.86 -9.55
N GLY A 123 9.63 3.70 -8.54
CA GLY A 123 9.66 2.62 -7.57
C GLY A 123 8.32 1.87 -7.49
N ALA A 124 8.39 0.55 -7.65
CA ALA A 124 7.28 -0.35 -7.38
C ALA A 124 7.29 -0.70 -5.88
N THR A 125 6.28 -0.27 -5.14
CA THR A 125 6.22 -0.42 -3.69
C THR A 125 5.91 -1.87 -3.31
N THR A 126 6.69 -2.42 -2.38
CA THR A 126 6.42 -3.71 -1.72
C THR A 126 5.36 -3.52 -0.64
N VAL A 127 4.80 -4.62 -0.12
CA VAL A 127 3.90 -4.66 1.03
C VAL A 127 4.31 -3.66 2.12
N SER A 128 5.55 -3.71 2.63
CA SER A 128 6.05 -2.76 3.65
C SER A 128 5.96 -1.29 3.24
N SER A 129 6.38 -0.91 2.03
CA SER A 129 6.25 0.48 1.56
C SER A 129 4.79 0.89 1.35
N THR A 130 3.98 0.00 0.76
CA THR A 130 2.57 0.25 0.51
C THR A 130 1.83 0.49 1.82
N MET A 131 2.08 -0.31 2.86
CA MET A 131 1.51 -0.10 4.19
C MET A 131 1.88 1.26 4.78
N ARG A 132 3.17 1.63 4.74
CA ARG A 132 3.66 2.92 5.25
C ARG A 132 2.96 4.10 4.58
N ILE A 133 2.85 4.05 3.26
CA ILE A 133 2.26 5.11 2.45
C ILE A 133 0.73 5.15 2.62
N ALA A 134 0.07 3.98 2.62
CA ALA A 134 -1.37 3.86 2.83
C ALA A 134 -1.78 4.46 4.18
N HIS A 135 -1.05 4.12 5.26
CA HIS A 135 -1.30 4.69 6.58
C HIS A 135 -1.10 6.21 6.60
N ALA A 136 -0.05 6.72 5.94
CA ALA A 136 0.20 8.15 5.82
C ALA A 136 -0.90 8.87 5.01
N ALA A 137 -1.53 8.19 4.06
CA ALA A 137 -2.69 8.66 3.29
C ALA A 137 -4.03 8.51 4.04
N GLY A 138 -4.03 7.91 5.24
CA GLY A 138 -5.25 7.65 6.02
C GLY A 138 -6.08 6.47 5.51
N ILE A 139 -5.46 5.51 4.81
CA ILE A 139 -6.06 4.28 4.31
C ILE A 139 -5.68 3.14 5.25
N ASP A 140 -6.67 2.46 5.83
CA ASP A 140 -6.47 1.45 6.88
C ASP A 140 -6.60 -0.01 6.37
N VAL A 141 -6.90 -0.21 5.08
CA VAL A 141 -7.07 -1.54 4.45
C VAL A 141 -6.19 -1.67 3.20
N PHE A 142 -5.46 -2.78 3.10
CA PHE A 142 -4.56 -3.11 1.99
C PHE A 142 -4.77 -4.57 1.57
N VAL A 143 -4.85 -4.84 0.26
CA VAL A 143 -4.93 -6.19 -0.31
C VAL A 143 -3.67 -6.49 -1.13
N THR A 144 -3.10 -7.68 -0.93
CA THR A 144 -1.98 -8.21 -1.73
C THR A 144 -2.15 -9.72 -1.97
N GLY A 145 -1.36 -10.29 -2.88
CA GLY A 145 -1.34 -11.74 -3.11
C GLY A 145 -0.78 -12.51 -1.91
N GLY A 146 0.37 -12.07 -1.39
CA GLY A 146 1.05 -12.66 -0.24
C GLY A 146 2.02 -11.67 0.38
N ILE A 147 2.29 -11.84 1.68
CA ILE A 147 3.31 -11.05 2.37
C ILE A 147 4.68 -11.74 2.28
N GLY A 148 5.76 -10.98 2.35
CA GLY A 148 7.07 -11.55 2.64
C GLY A 148 7.14 -12.09 4.07
N GLY A 149 8.09 -12.97 4.33
CA GLY A 149 8.24 -13.62 5.63
C GLY A 149 9.69 -13.87 6.01
N VAL A 150 9.88 -14.84 6.91
CA VAL A 150 11.18 -15.39 7.25
C VAL A 150 11.57 -16.39 6.16
N HIS A 151 12.75 -16.26 5.58
CA HIS A 151 13.23 -17.16 4.51
C HIS A 151 13.78 -18.48 5.09
N ARG A 152 13.92 -19.53 4.26
CA ARG A 152 14.63 -20.76 4.65
C ARG A 152 16.03 -20.46 5.14
N PHE A 153 16.51 -21.24 6.10
CA PHE A 153 17.86 -21.11 6.65
C PHE A 153 18.09 -19.72 7.27
N CYS A 154 17.03 -19.09 7.79
CA CYS A 154 17.13 -17.79 8.46
C CYS A 154 18.03 -17.84 9.69
N GLU A 155 18.14 -19.01 10.34
CA GLU A 155 19.07 -19.25 11.44
C GLU A 155 20.53 -18.97 11.06
N ASP A 156 20.88 -19.11 9.78
CA ASP A 156 22.21 -18.86 9.23
C ASP A 156 22.31 -17.52 8.50
N THR A 157 21.24 -17.14 7.77
CA THR A 157 21.26 -16.00 6.83
C THR A 157 20.69 -14.71 7.39
N LEU A 158 19.80 -14.79 8.38
CA LEU A 158 18.99 -13.69 8.89
C LEU A 158 18.20 -12.94 7.79
N ASP A 159 17.85 -13.62 6.71
CA ASP A 159 17.02 -13.07 5.63
C ASP A 159 15.54 -13.05 6.04
N ILE A 160 15.11 -11.90 6.57
CA ILE A 160 13.76 -11.67 7.09
C ILE A 160 13.16 -10.48 6.36
N SER A 161 11.96 -10.66 5.78
CA SER A 161 11.25 -9.58 5.10
C SER A 161 10.93 -8.41 6.03
N THR A 162 11.14 -7.20 5.51
CA THR A 162 10.74 -5.94 6.14
C THR A 162 9.23 -5.81 6.31
N ASP A 163 8.43 -6.63 5.63
CA ASP A 163 6.97 -6.67 5.79
C ASP A 163 6.56 -7.02 7.22
N LEU A 164 7.27 -7.95 7.87
CA LEU A 164 6.99 -8.33 9.26
C LEU A 164 7.26 -7.18 10.24
N MET A 165 8.31 -6.40 9.97
CA MET A 165 8.63 -5.22 10.77
C MET A 165 7.58 -4.12 10.59
N GLU A 166 7.11 -3.92 9.37
CA GLU A 166 6.09 -2.92 9.08
C GLU A 166 4.72 -3.33 9.66
N LEU A 167 4.34 -4.61 9.57
CA LEU A 167 3.15 -5.19 10.23
C LEU A 167 3.12 -4.95 11.74
N SER A 168 4.29 -4.95 12.40
CA SER A 168 4.38 -4.70 13.85
C SER A 168 4.16 -3.23 14.25
N ARG A 169 4.19 -2.29 13.31
CA ARG A 169 4.27 -0.83 13.58
C ARG A 169 3.17 -0.02 12.93
N THR A 170 2.68 -0.46 11.77
CA THR A 170 1.80 0.33 10.91
C THR A 170 0.38 -0.22 10.98
N PRO A 171 -0.61 0.55 11.49
CA PRO A 171 -1.95 0.06 11.74
C PRO A 171 -2.78 0.01 10.44
N VAL A 172 -2.43 -0.93 9.57
CA VAL A 172 -3.12 -1.24 8.32
C VAL A 172 -3.46 -2.72 8.31
N ALA A 173 -4.72 -3.06 8.05
CA ALA A 173 -5.15 -4.44 7.88
C ALA A 173 -4.72 -4.94 6.51
N VAL A 174 -3.84 -5.95 6.49
CA VAL A 174 -3.35 -6.59 5.26
C VAL A 174 -4.10 -7.88 4.99
N ILE A 175 -4.83 -7.92 3.88
CA ILE A 175 -5.54 -9.10 3.41
C ILE A 175 -4.68 -9.79 2.35
N CYS A 176 -4.34 -11.06 2.59
CA CYS A 176 -3.47 -11.84 1.71
C CYS A 176 -3.77 -13.34 1.78
N ALA A 177 -3.22 -14.12 0.85
CA ALA A 177 -3.31 -15.59 0.84
C ALA A 177 -2.24 -16.27 1.73
N GLY A 178 -1.60 -15.51 2.63
CA GLY A 178 -0.51 -15.98 3.50
C GLY A 178 0.87 -15.47 3.06
N VAL A 179 1.90 -16.22 3.43
CA VAL A 179 3.30 -15.89 3.11
C VAL A 179 3.65 -16.39 1.71
N ASN A 180 4.35 -15.57 0.94
CA ASN A 180 4.78 -15.93 -0.41
C ASN A 180 5.75 -17.12 -0.39
N THR A 181 5.59 -18.06 -1.32
CA THR A 181 6.25 -19.38 -1.27
C THR A 181 7.73 -19.41 -1.62
N LEU A 182 8.29 -18.29 -2.09
CA LEU A 182 9.74 -18.12 -2.24
C LEU A 182 10.46 -17.89 -0.91
N SER A 183 9.73 -17.62 0.18
CA SER A 183 10.25 -17.64 1.55
C SER A 183 10.19 -19.04 2.17
N PHE A 184 9.64 -20.05 1.49
CA PHE A 184 9.50 -21.39 2.05
C PHE A 184 10.67 -22.28 1.87
#